data_AF-A0A526YK33-F1
#
_entry.id   AF-A0A526YK33-F1
#
_cell.length_a   1.000
_cell.length_b   1.000
_cell.length_c   1.000
_cell.angle_alpha   90.00
_cell.angle_beta   90.00
_cell.angle_gamma   90.00
#
_symmetry.space_group_name_H-M   'P 1'
#
loop_
_entity.id
_entity.type
_entity.pdbx_description
1 polymer ?
#
loop_
_entity_poly.entity_id
_entity_poly.type
_entity_poly.pdbx_seq_one_letter_code
_entity_poly.pdbx_strand_id
1 'polypeptide(L)'
;MAGTVPQPGTPRGQQKDHVLLCEWPGEWLERYVARNYVDHDPVVSHMKQLQAPFQWREASQSIRIDKSSGEVMGDAGEFKLRDGLAFPL
;
A
#
# COMPACT_ATOMS: atom_id res chain seq x y z
N MET A 1 -10.68 1.15 6.87
CA MET A 1 -9.92 0.74 5.68
C MET A 1 -9.95 -0.78 5.66
N ALA A 2 -10.66 -1.39 4.71
CA ALA A 2 -10.69 -2.84 4.56
C ALA A 2 -10.51 -3.14 3.07
N GLY A 3 -9.35 -3.66 2.72
CA GLY A 3 -9.03 -4.09 1.37
C GLY A 3 -8.16 -5.34 1.48
N THR A 4 -8.24 -6.20 0.49
CA THR A 4 -7.29 -7.32 0.39
C THR A 4 -6.00 -6.80 -0.23
N VAL A 5 -4.87 -7.44 0.05
CA VAL A 5 -3.58 -7.06 -0.53
C VAL A 5 -3.33 -7.95 -1.75
N PRO A 6 -3.03 -7.40 -2.95
CA PRO A 6 -2.62 -8.20 -4.09
C PRO A 6 -1.34 -8.98 -3.76
N GLN A 7 -1.24 -10.22 -4.23
CA GLN A 7 -0.03 -11.01 -4.06
C GLN A 7 1.07 -10.52 -5.02
N PRO A 8 2.36 -10.68 -4.68
CA PRO A 8 3.45 -10.42 -5.61
C PRO A 8 3.24 -11.21 -6.91
N GLY A 9 3.25 -10.52 -8.05
CA GLY A 9 2.96 -11.12 -9.36
C GLY A 9 1.51 -11.00 -9.84
N THR A 10 0.60 -10.41 -9.05
CA THR A 10 -0.75 -10.08 -9.55
C THR A 10 -0.65 -9.14 -10.76
N PRO A 11 -1.26 -9.49 -11.92
CA PRO A 11 -1.25 -8.65 -13.11
C PRO A 11 -1.80 -7.25 -12.81
N ARG A 12 -1.21 -6.20 -13.39
CA ARG A 12 -1.57 -4.79 -13.13
C ARG A 12 -3.07 -4.49 -13.23
N GLY A 13 -3.78 -5.16 -14.15
CA GLY A 13 -5.23 -5.02 -14.31
C GLY A 13 -6.06 -5.56 -13.14
N GLN A 14 -5.58 -6.59 -12.44
CA GLN A 14 -6.27 -7.25 -11.31
C GLN A 14 -5.89 -6.67 -9.95
N GLN A 15 -4.86 -5.82 -9.87
CA GLN A 15 -4.49 -5.17 -8.61
C GLN A 15 -5.62 -4.29 -8.06
N LYS A 16 -6.49 -3.77 -8.93
CA LYS A 16 -7.66 -2.93 -8.56
C LYS A 16 -8.76 -3.70 -7.84
N ASP A 17 -8.90 -5.00 -8.11
CA ASP A 17 -9.97 -5.84 -7.53
C ASP A 17 -9.77 -6.13 -6.04
N HIS A 18 -8.56 -5.84 -5.54
CA HIS A 18 -8.20 -6.04 -4.14
C HIS A 18 -8.52 -4.83 -3.25
N VAL A 19 -8.77 -3.65 -3.82
CA VAL A 19 -9.10 -2.42 -3.09
C VAL A 19 -10.60 -2.39 -2.78
N LEU A 20 -11.02 -3.02 -1.68
CA LEU A 20 -12.44 -3.28 -1.43
C LEU A 20 -13.21 -2.25 -0.60
N LEU A 21 -12.59 -1.30 0.11
CA LEU A 21 -13.31 -0.19 0.77
C LEU A 21 -12.36 0.98 1.07
N CYS A 22 -12.34 1.95 0.16
CA CYS A 22 -12.17 3.40 0.36
C CYS A 22 -12.10 4.04 -1.04
N GLU A 23 -12.74 5.19 -1.25
CA GLU A 23 -12.50 6.02 -2.44
C GLU A 23 -11.07 6.56 -2.38
N TRP A 24 -10.09 5.75 -2.78
CA TRP A 24 -8.79 6.29 -3.15
C TRP A 24 -9.04 7.31 -4.26
N PRO A 25 -8.39 8.48 -4.23
CA PRO A 25 -8.39 9.36 -5.40
C PRO A 25 -8.03 8.51 -6.62
N GLY A 26 -8.81 8.59 -7.70
CA GLY A 26 -8.61 7.75 -8.87
C GLY A 26 -7.19 7.89 -9.42
N GLU A 27 -6.66 9.11 -9.36
CA GLU A 27 -5.29 9.46 -9.73
C GLU A 27 -4.24 8.77 -8.87
N TRP A 28 -4.52 8.56 -7.58
CA TRP A 28 -3.63 7.80 -6.70
C TRP A 28 -3.59 6.34 -7.10
N LEU A 29 -4.75 5.71 -7.32
CA LEU A 29 -4.82 4.31 -7.74
C LEU A 29 -4.13 4.10 -9.09
N GLU A 30 -4.32 5.02 -10.05
CA GLU A 30 -3.63 4.98 -11.34
C GLU A 30 -2.12 5.08 -11.19
N ARG A 31 -1.62 6.04 -10.38
CA ARG A 31 -0.19 6.18 -10.11
C ARG A 31 0.37 4.94 -9.44
N TYR A 32 -0.34 4.41 -8.44
CA TYR A 32 0.06 3.22 -7.68
C TYR A 32 0.27 2.01 -8.58
N VAL A 33 -0.68 1.74 -9.48
CA VAL A 33 -0.60 0.63 -10.44
C VAL A 33 0.44 0.90 -11.55
N ALA A 34 0.50 2.12 -12.08
CA ALA A 34 1.44 2.48 -13.14
C ALA A 34 2.90 2.29 -12.68
N ARG A 35 3.20 2.66 -11.44
CA ARG A 35 4.55 2.55 -10.84
C ARG A 35 4.81 1.22 -10.13
N ASN A 36 3.85 0.28 -10.17
CA ASN A 36 3.96 -1.03 -9.51
C ASN A 36 4.28 -0.91 -8.01
N TYR A 37 3.65 0.04 -7.32
CA TYR A 37 3.96 0.32 -5.92
C TYR A 37 3.64 -0.82 -4.96
N VAL A 38 2.81 -1.78 -5.34
CA VAL A 38 2.51 -2.98 -4.54
C VAL A 38 3.77 -3.73 -4.08
N ASP A 39 4.84 -3.75 -4.88
CA ASP A 39 6.08 -4.46 -4.54
C ASP A 39 7.02 -3.62 -3.67
N HIS A 40 6.82 -2.31 -3.64
CA HIS A 40 7.66 -1.32 -2.95
C HIS A 40 6.98 -0.73 -1.70
N ASP A 41 5.71 -1.04 -1.49
CA ASP A 41 4.88 -0.50 -0.42
C ASP A 41 5.22 -1.19 0.93
N PRO A 42 5.74 -0.43 1.91
CA PRO A 42 6.07 -0.97 3.22
C PRO A 42 4.83 -1.49 3.96
N VAL A 43 3.66 -0.90 3.76
CA VAL A 43 2.40 -1.34 4.38
C VAL A 43 2.03 -2.73 3.87
N VAL A 44 2.12 -2.96 2.55
CA VAL A 44 1.87 -4.28 1.93
C VAL A 44 2.83 -5.34 2.47
N SER A 45 4.12 -5.02 2.55
CA SER A 45 5.11 -5.97 3.07
C SER A 45 4.94 -6.27 4.55
N HIS A 46 4.60 -5.25 5.35
CA HIS A 46 4.35 -5.41 6.77
C HIS A 46 3.08 -6.23 7.04
N MET A 47 2.02 -6.02 6.23
CA MET A 47 0.78 -6.80 6.33
C MET A 47 0.98 -8.29 6.02
N LYS A 48 1.97 -8.64 5.17
CA LYS A 48 2.34 -10.04 4.92
C LYS A 48 3.07 -10.70 6.09
N GLN A 49 3.73 -9.91 6.95
CA GLN A 49 4.53 -10.40 8.07
C GLN A 49 3.74 -10.44 9.38
N LEU A 50 2.80 -9.52 9.58
CA LEU A 50 2.07 -9.35 10.83
C LEU A 50 0.61 -9.75 10.70
N GLN A 51 0.14 -10.52 11.68
CA GLN A 51 -1.27 -10.91 11.84
C GLN A 51 -2.04 -9.99 12.80
N ALA A 52 -1.50 -8.80 13.11
CA ALA A 52 -2.13 -7.81 13.97
C ALA A 52 -2.31 -6.48 13.23
N PRO A 53 -3.33 -5.67 13.58
CA PRO A 53 -3.48 -4.33 13.03
C PRO A 53 -2.29 -3.44 13.38
N PHE A 54 -1.89 -2.57 12.45
CA PHE A 54 -0.75 -1.67 12.62
C PHE A 54 -0.97 -0.35 11.89
N GLN A 55 -0.21 0.67 12.26
CA GLN A 55 -0.23 1.98 11.62
C GLN A 55 0.76 2.04 10.46
N TRP A 56 0.43 2.76 9.39
CA TRP A 56 1.29 2.86 8.21
C TRP A 56 2.68 3.43 8.53
N ARG A 57 2.76 4.35 9.50
CA ARG A 57 4.04 4.85 10.02
C ARG A 57 4.91 3.78 10.67
N GLU A 58 4.32 2.79 11.34
CA GLU A 58 5.06 1.69 11.95
C GLU A 58 5.65 0.79 10.86
N ALA A 59 4.88 0.53 9.78
CA ALA A 59 5.37 -0.19 8.62
C ALA A 59 6.51 0.55 7.89
N SER A 60 6.38 1.85 7.66
CA SER A 60 7.39 2.64 6.95
C SER A 60 8.68 2.86 7.76
N GLN A 61 8.60 2.81 9.08
CA GLN A 61 9.76 2.87 9.98
C GLN A 61 10.43 1.51 10.16
N SER A 62 9.66 0.42 10.21
CA SER A 62 10.19 -0.92 10.47
C SER A 62 10.74 -1.60 9.21
N ILE A 63 10.16 -1.33 8.03
CA ILE A 63 10.52 -1.99 6.78
C ILE A 63 10.91 -0.93 5.74
N ARG A 64 12.16 -1.01 5.30
CA ARG A 64 12.61 -0.40 4.03
C ARG A 64 12.87 -1.54 3.05
N ILE A 65 11.96 -1.71 2.09
CA ILE A 65 12.08 -2.75 1.06
C ILE A 65 13.19 -2.35 0.11
N ASP A 66 13.19 -1.08 -0.31
CA ASP A 66 14.23 -0.46 -1.12
C ASP A 66 14.15 1.08 -1.02
N LYS A 67 14.88 1.79 -1.90
CA LYS A 67 14.85 3.25 -1.98
C LYS A 67 13.47 3.79 -2.37
N SER A 68 12.69 3.02 -3.14
CA SER A 68 11.35 3.40 -3.62
C SER A 68 10.27 3.25 -2.57
N SER A 69 10.49 2.52 -1.46
CA SER A 69 9.57 2.54 -0.31
C SER A 69 9.31 3.94 0.25
N GLY A 70 10.33 4.80 0.25
CA GLY A 70 10.17 6.20 0.63
C GLY A 70 9.33 7.01 -0.37
N GLU A 71 9.44 6.66 -1.66
CA GLU A 71 8.69 7.30 -2.75
C GLU A 71 7.19 6.96 -2.65
N VAL A 72 6.84 5.70 -2.32
CA VAL A 72 5.42 5.31 -2.13
C VAL A 72 4.76 6.19 -1.06
N MET A 73 5.39 6.32 0.11
CA MET A 73 4.85 7.11 1.22
C MET A 73 4.87 8.62 0.93
N GLY A 74 5.89 9.10 0.20
CA GLY A 74 5.98 10.49 -0.24
C GLY A 74 4.86 10.86 -1.20
N ASP A 75 4.69 10.08 -2.27
CA ASP A 75 3.66 10.28 -3.27
C ASP A 75 2.26 10.12 -2.66
N ALA A 76 2.03 9.12 -1.80
CA ALA A 76 0.77 8.97 -1.06
C ALA A 76 0.43 10.25 -0.27
N GLY A 77 1.46 10.90 0.30
CA GLY A 77 1.33 12.18 1.00
C GLY A 77 0.79 13.32 0.13
N GLU A 78 1.09 13.35 -1.17
CA GLU A 78 0.54 14.32 -2.13
C GLU A 78 -0.98 14.18 -2.27
N PHE A 79 -1.48 12.95 -2.11
CA PHE A 79 -2.92 12.62 -2.16
C PHE A 79 -3.59 12.64 -0.77
N LYS A 80 -2.95 13.27 0.23
CA LYS A 80 -3.40 13.33 1.63
C LYS A 80 -3.48 11.96 2.33
N LEU A 81 -2.85 10.93 1.78
CA LEU A 81 -2.75 9.58 2.35
C LEU A 81 -1.46 9.44 3.17
N ARG A 82 -1.31 10.27 4.21
CA ARG A 82 -0.07 10.35 5.00
C ARG A 82 0.05 9.28 6.09
N ASP A 83 -1.08 8.84 6.63
CA ASP A 83 -1.12 7.86 7.71
C ASP A 83 -2.47 7.15 7.75
N GLY A 84 -2.50 6.00 8.39
CA GLY A 84 -3.67 5.14 8.46
C GLY A 84 -3.42 3.88 9.28
N LEU A 85 -4.48 3.09 9.45
CA LEU A 85 -4.46 1.77 10.08
C LEU A 85 -4.70 0.70 9.01
N ALA A 86 -3.84 -0.30 8.99
CA ALA A 86 -3.98 -1.51 8.20
C ALA A 86 -4.45 -2.65 9.11
N PHE A 87 -5.42 -3.43 8.63
CA PHE A 87 -5.94 -4.61 9.33
C PHE A 87 -5.67 -5.83 8.44
N PRO A 88 -4.85 -6.81 8.88
CA PRO A 88 -4.75 -8.08 8.18
C PRO A 88 -6.09 -8.82 8.31
N LEU A 89 -6.59 -9.36 7.18
CA LEU A 89 -7.82 -10.14 7.08
C LEU A 89 -7.53 -11.57 6.62
#